data_AF-A0A8C2S5K1-F1
#
_entry.id   AF-A0A8C2S5K1-F1
#
_cell.length_a   1.000
_cell.length_b   1.000
_cell.length_c   1.000
_cell.angle_alpha   90.00
_cell.angle_beta   90.00
_cell.angle_gamma   90.00
#
_symmetry.space_group_name_H-M   'P 1'
#
loop_
_entity.id
_entity.type
_entity.pdbx_description
1 polymer ?
#
loop_
_entity_poly.entity_id
_entity_poly.type
_entity_poly.pdbx_seq_one_letter_code
_entity_poly.pdbx_strand_id
1 'polypeptide(L)'
;SRIPPTCADLTAVDPVRGKTALEWAFLTDSFDTVQRIRQLLRRPQVEQLSRHYQPEWPALPGLVAQAQAAPSLLERLQATLTLPFVQSPQEGGVLDHLVTITTSLASPFLTTACHTLCPDQPPALGTRRKSVPELLVEARVQVFREPKAVPSCLEIPGAQDGEEETGGGWIGTDPGEDRLGWAGSR
;
A
#
# COMPACT_ATOMS: atom_id res chain seq x y z
N SER A 1 -16.98 31.98 15.42
CA SER A 1 -17.04 31.57 14.00
C SER A 1 -16.43 30.19 13.87
N ARG A 2 -17.24 29.18 13.49
CA ARG A 2 -16.76 27.81 13.32
C ARG A 2 -16.27 27.70 11.87
N ILE A 3 -14.96 27.66 11.65
CA ILE A 3 -14.39 27.46 10.31
C ILE A 3 -14.89 26.09 9.84
N PRO A 4 -15.66 25.99 8.75
CA PRO A 4 -16.06 24.70 8.22
C PRO A 4 -14.80 23.93 7.81
N PRO A 5 -14.74 22.60 7.97
CA PRO A 5 -13.60 21.81 7.53
C PRO A 5 -13.47 21.96 6.01
N THR A 6 -12.57 22.84 5.58
CA THR A 6 -12.35 23.15 4.17
C THR A 6 -11.60 21.99 3.56
N CYS A 7 -12.31 21.11 2.85
CA CYS A 7 -11.65 20.35 1.81
C CYS A 7 -11.16 21.33 0.74
N ALA A 8 -9.98 21.11 0.17
CA ALA A 8 -9.43 21.96 -0.86
C ALA A 8 -10.24 21.79 -2.15
N ASP A 9 -11.26 22.63 -2.33
CA ASP A 9 -11.98 22.74 -3.60
C ASP A 9 -11.23 23.69 -4.52
N LEU A 10 -10.68 23.14 -5.61
CA LEU A 10 -9.94 23.91 -6.61
C LEU A 10 -10.86 24.77 -7.49
N THR A 11 -12.16 24.47 -7.52
CA THR A 11 -13.17 25.23 -8.27
C THR A 11 -13.73 26.40 -7.47
N ALA A 12 -13.40 26.49 -6.18
CA ALA A 12 -13.79 27.60 -5.34
C ALA A 12 -13.19 28.92 -5.86
N VAL A 13 -14.03 29.95 -5.85
CA VAL A 13 -13.70 31.28 -6.35
C VAL A 13 -13.53 32.22 -5.15
N ASP A 14 -12.47 33.03 -5.17
CA ASP A 14 -12.29 34.11 -4.20
C ASP A 14 -13.49 35.07 -4.25
N PRO A 15 -14.25 35.25 -3.14
CA PRO A 15 -15.42 36.11 -3.13
C PRO A 15 -15.10 37.59 -3.36
N VAL A 16 -13.86 38.02 -3.13
CA VAL A 16 -13.44 39.41 -3.31
C VAL A 16 -13.02 39.69 -4.75
N ARG A 17 -12.23 38.79 -5.35
CA ARG A 17 -11.60 39.04 -6.67
C ARG A 17 -12.12 38.15 -7.79
N GLY A 18 -13.04 37.23 -7.51
CA GLY A 18 -13.69 36.40 -8.51
C GLY A 18 -12.75 35.42 -9.22
N LYS A 19 -11.69 34.96 -8.52
CA LYS A 19 -10.64 34.11 -9.12
C LYS A 19 -10.50 32.75 -8.43
N THR A 20 -10.27 31.72 -9.23
CA THR A 20 -9.96 30.36 -8.75
C THR A 20 -8.51 30.23 -8.29
N ALA A 21 -8.20 29.17 -7.55
CA ALA A 21 -6.82 28.88 -7.12
C ALA A 21 -5.84 28.75 -8.31
N LEU A 22 -6.30 28.20 -9.44
CA LEU A 22 -5.50 28.08 -10.66
C LEU A 22 -5.20 29.44 -11.28
N GLU A 23 -6.23 30.31 -11.39
CA GLU A 23 -6.07 31.66 -11.94
C GLU A 23 -5.16 32.52 -11.06
N TRP A 24 -5.23 32.34 -9.74
CA TRP A 24 -4.31 32.97 -8.81
C TRP A 24 -2.87 32.51 -9.04
N ALA A 25 -2.64 31.21 -9.19
CA ALA A 25 -1.32 30.67 -9.46
C ALA A 25 -0.72 31.21 -10.77
N PHE A 26 -1.54 31.40 -11.81
CA PHE A 26 -1.11 32.05 -13.06
C PHE A 26 -0.76 33.53 -12.87
N LEU A 27 -1.53 34.28 -12.08
CA LEU A 27 -1.28 35.70 -11.86
C LEU A 27 -0.02 35.97 -11.03
N THR A 28 0.30 35.08 -10.10
CA THR A 28 1.51 35.16 -9.29
C THR A 28 2.73 34.53 -9.97
N ASP A 29 2.58 34.08 -11.22
CA ASP A 29 3.60 33.34 -11.98
C ASP A 29 4.20 32.14 -11.22
N SER A 30 3.35 31.44 -10.47
CA SER A 30 3.76 30.31 -9.65
C SER A 30 3.63 29.00 -10.44
N PHE A 31 4.66 28.71 -11.23
CA PHE A 31 4.70 27.50 -12.05
C PHE A 31 4.50 26.22 -11.24
N ASP A 32 5.17 26.11 -10.08
CA ASP A 32 5.05 24.95 -9.20
C ASP A 32 3.61 24.73 -8.71
N THR A 33 2.90 25.82 -8.39
CA THR A 33 1.51 25.73 -7.94
C THR A 33 0.60 25.34 -9.09
N VAL A 34 0.79 25.90 -10.29
CA VAL A 34 0.04 25.48 -11.49
C VAL A 34 0.27 24.00 -11.78
N GLN A 35 1.52 23.54 -11.73
CA GLN A 35 1.85 22.12 -11.94
C GLN A 35 1.19 21.25 -10.87
N ARG A 36 1.23 21.65 -9.60
CA ARG A 36 0.61 20.89 -8.50
C ARG A 36 -0.90 20.82 -8.63
N ILE A 37 -1.56 21.92 -8.98
CA ILE A 37 -3.00 21.95 -9.24
C ILE A 37 -3.36 21.01 -10.40
N ARG A 38 -2.59 21.02 -11.50
CA ARG A 38 -2.79 20.09 -12.62
C ARG A 38 -2.59 18.63 -12.24
N GLN A 39 -1.62 18.32 -11.39
CA GLN A 39 -1.42 16.97 -10.85
C GLN A 39 -2.63 16.51 -10.03
N LEU A 40 -3.10 17.36 -9.11
CA LEU A 40 -4.27 17.07 -8.27
C LEU A 40 -5.56 16.90 -9.11
N LEU A 41 -5.73 17.65 -10.20
CA LEU A 41 -6.87 17.47 -11.11
C LEU A 41 -6.79 16.16 -11.91
N ARG A 42 -5.59 15.66 -12.20
CA ARG A 42 -5.39 14.36 -12.88
C ARG A 42 -5.65 13.17 -11.96
N ARG A 43 -5.30 13.30 -10.68
CA ARG A 43 -5.53 12.30 -9.63
C ARG A 43 -6.32 12.93 -8.48
N PRO A 44 -7.64 13.13 -8.67
CA PRO A 44 -8.47 13.80 -7.68
C PRO A 44 -8.70 12.93 -6.45
N GLN A 45 -8.53 11.61 -6.56
CA GLN A 45 -8.63 10.69 -5.44
C GLN A 45 -7.25 10.17 -5.04
N VAL A 46 -7.11 9.78 -3.78
CA VAL A 46 -5.89 9.16 -3.27
C VAL A 46 -6.10 7.66 -3.22
N GLU A 47 -5.92 6.99 -4.36
CA GLU A 47 -6.27 5.57 -4.52
C GLU A 47 -5.47 4.68 -3.57
N GLN A 48 -4.23 5.04 -3.24
CA GLN A 48 -3.38 4.32 -2.28
C GLN A 48 -4.01 4.14 -0.89
N LEU A 49 -5.00 4.96 -0.54
CA LEU A 49 -5.76 4.85 0.70
C LEU A 49 -7.11 4.12 0.53
N SER A 50 -7.26 3.35 -0.54
CA SER A 50 -8.42 2.49 -0.77
C SER A 50 -8.03 1.02 -0.64
N ARG A 51 -9.02 0.15 -0.35
CA ARG A 51 -8.83 -1.31 -0.40
C ARG A 51 -8.55 -1.86 -1.79
N HIS A 52 -8.88 -1.07 -2.82
CA HIS A 52 -8.78 -1.46 -4.22
C HIS A 52 -7.39 -1.15 -4.81
N TYR A 53 -6.50 -0.52 -4.04
CA TYR A 53 -5.15 -0.24 -4.46
C TYR A 53 -4.33 -1.52 -4.58
N GLN A 54 -3.72 -1.71 -5.75
CA GLN A 54 -2.73 -2.74 -5.98
C GLN A 54 -1.34 -2.10 -6.05
N PRO A 55 -0.35 -2.58 -5.27
CA PRO A 55 1.01 -2.06 -5.25
C PRO A 55 1.83 -2.53 -6.47
N GLU A 56 1.25 -2.40 -7.67
CA GLU A 56 1.91 -2.75 -8.92
C GLU A 56 2.55 -1.49 -9.53
N TRP A 57 3.70 -1.66 -10.18
CA TRP A 57 4.35 -0.59 -10.93
C TRP A 57 4.24 -0.85 -12.44
N PRO A 58 3.31 -0.21 -13.17
CA PRO A 58 3.06 -0.52 -14.57
C PRO A 58 4.25 -0.28 -15.50
N ALA A 59 5.17 0.64 -15.15
CA ALA A 59 6.34 0.93 -15.96
C ALA A 59 7.49 -0.09 -15.74
N LEU A 60 7.43 -0.91 -14.69
CA LEU A 60 8.51 -1.83 -14.33
C LEU A 60 8.83 -2.84 -15.44
N PRO A 61 7.85 -3.51 -16.09
CA PRO A 61 8.16 -4.46 -17.17
C PRO A 61 8.90 -3.80 -18.34
N GLY A 62 8.49 -2.59 -18.72
CA GLY A 62 9.14 -1.82 -19.78
C GLY A 62 10.56 -1.38 -19.40
N LEU A 63 10.76 -0.94 -18.15
CA LEU A 63 12.07 -0.57 -17.63
C LEU A 63 13.01 -1.77 -17.52
N VAL A 64 12.50 -2.94 -17.11
CA VAL A 64 13.27 -4.18 -17.06
C VAL A 64 13.66 -4.62 -18.47
N ALA A 65 12.72 -4.59 -19.44
CA ALA A 65 13.03 -4.92 -20.82
C ALA A 65 14.11 -3.97 -21.40
N GLN A 66 14.02 -2.67 -21.11
CA GLN A 66 15.03 -1.68 -21.51
C GLN A 66 16.39 -1.95 -20.86
N ALA A 67 16.41 -2.31 -19.57
CA ALA A 67 17.65 -2.63 -18.85
C ALA A 67 18.33 -3.92 -19.36
N GLN A 68 17.56 -4.86 -19.89
CA GLN A 68 18.07 -6.11 -20.47
C GLN A 68 18.52 -5.95 -21.92
N ALA A 69 18.13 -4.87 -22.60
CA ALA A 69 18.61 -4.55 -23.93
C ALA A 69 20.06 -4.05 -23.87
N ALA A 70 20.91 -4.51 -24.79
CA ALA A 70 22.27 -4.01 -24.91
C ALA A 70 22.23 -2.54 -25.38
N PRO A 71 22.84 -1.59 -24.64
CA PRO A 71 22.81 -0.18 -25.01
C PRO A 71 23.58 0.01 -26.32
N SER A 72 23.00 0.82 -27.20
CA SER A 72 23.68 1.28 -28.41
C SER A 72 24.93 2.10 -28.07
N LEU A 73 25.87 2.20 -29.02
CA LEU A 73 27.08 3.01 -28.84
C LEU A 73 26.75 4.46 -28.45
N LEU A 74 25.70 5.03 -29.05
CA LEU A 74 25.23 6.39 -28.78
C LEU A 74 24.72 6.54 -27.34
N GLU A 75 23.88 5.63 -26.86
CA GLU A 75 23.40 5.64 -25.47
C GLU A 75 24.56 5.48 -24.49
N ARG A 76 25.55 4.67 -24.85
CA ARG A 76 26.75 4.43 -24.04
C ARG A 76 27.59 5.70 -23.91
N LEU A 77 27.83 6.40 -25.02
CA LEU A 77 28.51 7.70 -25.04
C LEU A 77 27.70 8.75 -24.27
N GLN A 78 26.39 8.81 -24.47
CA GLN A 78 25.52 9.73 -23.75
C GLN A 78 25.60 9.47 -22.24
N ALA A 79 25.51 8.22 -21.79
CA ALA A 79 25.64 7.86 -20.38
C ALA A 79 27.00 8.24 -19.79
N THR A 80 28.08 8.16 -20.58
CA THR A 80 29.42 8.58 -20.11
C THR A 80 29.57 10.09 -19.98
N LEU A 81 28.84 10.84 -20.82
CA LEU A 81 28.90 12.31 -20.87
C LEU A 81 27.80 13.00 -20.06
N THR A 82 26.82 12.24 -19.55
CA THR A 82 25.72 12.78 -18.74
C THR A 82 26.19 12.93 -17.30
N LEU A 83 26.32 14.18 -16.84
CA LEU A 83 26.53 14.47 -15.42
C LEU A 83 25.29 14.05 -14.62
N PRO A 84 25.45 13.37 -13.46
CA PRO A 84 24.32 13.04 -12.60
C PRO A 84 23.79 14.31 -11.96
N PHE A 85 22.84 14.97 -12.61
CA PHE A 85 22.02 15.99 -11.99
C PHE A 85 21.03 15.31 -11.04
N VAL A 86 20.81 15.92 -9.88
CA VAL A 86 19.71 15.54 -8.98
C VAL A 86 18.42 15.78 -9.76
N GLN A 87 17.87 14.73 -10.36
CA GLN A 87 16.59 14.81 -11.02
C GLN A 87 15.53 15.08 -9.97
N SER A 88 14.71 16.10 -10.21
CA SER A 88 13.50 16.33 -9.43
C SER A 88 12.65 15.05 -9.43
N PRO A 89 11.99 14.70 -8.31
CA PRO A 89 11.16 13.52 -8.24
C PRO A 89 10.16 13.49 -9.40
N GLN A 90 10.26 12.44 -10.22
CA GLN A 90 9.39 12.24 -11.37
C GLN A 90 8.06 11.66 -10.90
N GLU A 91 6.95 12.25 -11.33
CA GLU A 91 5.60 11.71 -11.14
C GLU A 91 5.50 10.31 -11.77
N GLY A 92 5.08 9.31 -10.99
CA GLY A 92 5.07 7.90 -11.42
C GLY A 92 6.46 7.29 -11.62
N GLY A 93 7.52 7.95 -11.14
CA GLY A 93 8.88 7.41 -11.12
C GLY A 93 9.11 6.41 -9.98
N VAL A 94 10.31 5.82 -9.92
CA VAL A 94 10.70 4.84 -8.89
C VAL A 94 10.41 5.37 -7.48
N LEU A 95 10.84 6.61 -7.21
CA LEU A 95 10.72 7.21 -5.88
C LEU A 95 9.26 7.49 -5.52
N ASP A 96 8.47 7.95 -6.49
CA ASP A 96 7.03 8.19 -6.30
C ASP A 96 6.29 6.88 -6.01
N HIS A 97 6.63 5.79 -6.73
CA HIS A 97 6.09 4.46 -6.45
C HIS A 97 6.51 3.90 -5.10
N LEU A 98 7.77 4.08 -4.70
CA LEU A 98 8.24 3.68 -3.38
C LEU A 98 7.45 4.38 -2.27
N VAL A 99 7.30 5.70 -2.38
CA VAL A 99 6.51 6.49 -1.44
C VAL A 99 5.07 5.99 -1.45
N THR A 100 4.44 5.89 -2.62
CA THR A 100 3.04 5.43 -2.75
C THR A 100 2.81 4.06 -2.12
N ILE A 101 3.70 3.09 -2.35
CA ILE A 101 3.58 1.74 -1.76
C ILE A 101 3.71 1.83 -0.24
N THR A 102 4.73 2.52 0.26
CA THR A 102 4.99 2.61 1.70
C THR A 102 3.91 3.37 2.47
N THR A 103 3.25 4.34 1.83
CA THR A 103 2.14 5.12 2.40
C THR A 103 0.75 4.60 2.05
N SER A 104 0.65 3.47 1.33
CA SER A 104 -0.64 2.86 0.99
C SER A 104 -1.25 2.10 2.17
N LEU A 105 -2.58 1.94 2.16
CA LEU A 105 -3.26 1.06 3.13
C LEU A 105 -2.91 -0.42 2.95
N ALA A 106 -2.41 -0.82 1.78
CA ALA A 106 -1.91 -2.18 1.54
C ALA A 106 -0.47 -2.37 2.06
N SER A 107 0.18 -1.30 2.52
CA SER A 107 1.54 -1.31 3.03
C SER A 107 1.64 -2.12 4.32
N PRO A 108 2.66 -2.97 4.50
CA PRO A 108 2.87 -3.67 5.78
C PRO A 108 3.02 -2.70 6.97
N PHE A 109 3.46 -1.45 6.73
CA PHE A 109 3.59 -0.42 7.75
C PHE A 109 2.25 0.13 8.23
N LEU A 110 1.30 0.36 7.32
CA LEU A 110 0.00 0.92 7.67
C LEU A 110 -1.01 -0.18 8.04
N THR A 111 -1.02 -1.32 7.36
CA THR A 111 -1.95 -2.43 7.63
C THR A 111 -1.86 -2.92 9.08
N THR A 112 -0.66 -2.90 9.68
CA THR A 112 -0.44 -3.39 11.04
C THR A 112 -0.76 -2.35 12.13
N ALA A 113 -0.66 -1.06 11.81
CA ALA A 113 -0.79 0.03 12.78
C ALA A 113 -2.11 0.80 12.66
N CYS A 114 -2.76 0.78 11.50
CA CYS A 114 -3.88 1.64 11.15
C CYS A 114 -5.07 0.83 10.65
N HIS A 115 -6.27 1.17 11.13
CA HIS A 115 -7.53 0.64 10.62
C HIS A 115 -8.36 1.79 10.02
N THR A 116 -8.73 1.68 8.75
CA THR A 116 -9.56 2.69 8.08
C THR A 116 -11.05 2.46 8.35
N LEU A 117 -11.78 3.53 8.64
CA LEU A 117 -13.24 3.47 8.81
C LEU A 117 -14.00 3.47 7.48
N CYS A 118 -13.33 3.86 6.37
CA CYS A 118 -13.94 3.96 5.04
C CYS A 118 -12.95 3.48 3.96
N PRO A 119 -12.68 2.16 3.86
CA PRO A 119 -11.75 1.60 2.87
C PRO A 119 -12.19 1.78 1.42
N ASP A 120 -13.49 2.01 1.20
CA ASP A 120 -14.10 2.01 -0.14
C ASP A 120 -14.23 3.42 -0.72
N GLN A 121 -14.03 4.43 0.13
CA GLN A 121 -14.12 5.83 -0.22
C GLN A 121 -12.78 6.48 0.14
N PRO A 122 -11.79 6.48 -0.77
CA PRO A 122 -10.53 7.20 -0.56
C PRO A 122 -10.73 8.72 -0.60
N PRO A 123 -9.88 9.50 0.10
CA PRO A 123 -10.00 10.96 0.11
C PRO A 123 -9.92 11.53 -1.30
N ALA A 124 -10.88 12.40 -1.59
CA ALA A 124 -11.05 13.02 -2.89
C ALA A 124 -11.05 14.54 -2.74
N LEU A 125 -10.32 15.20 -3.64
CA LEU A 125 -10.19 16.64 -3.72
C LEU A 125 -11.56 17.32 -3.85
N GLY A 126 -11.75 18.44 -3.14
CA GLY A 126 -13.02 19.17 -3.11
C GLY A 126 -14.19 18.48 -2.39
N THR A 127 -14.06 17.22 -1.96
CA THR A 127 -15.16 16.52 -1.28
C THR A 127 -15.13 16.72 0.24
N ARG A 128 -16.26 17.12 0.83
CA ARG A 128 -16.39 17.15 2.29
C ARG A 128 -16.46 15.73 2.83
N ARG A 129 -15.58 15.40 3.77
CA ARG A 129 -15.67 14.13 4.52
C ARG A 129 -16.50 14.26 5.77
N LYS A 130 -17.08 13.12 6.17
CA LYS A 130 -17.67 12.94 7.49
C LYS A 130 -16.57 13.08 8.55
N SER A 131 -16.90 13.67 9.68
CA SER A 131 -15.96 13.76 10.80
C SER A 131 -15.71 12.38 11.42
N VAL A 132 -14.59 12.19 12.13
CA VAL A 132 -14.30 10.90 12.80
C VAL A 132 -15.44 10.46 13.72
N PRO A 133 -16.07 11.35 14.54
CA PRO A 133 -17.24 10.96 15.33
C PRO A 133 -18.43 10.51 14.47
N GLU A 134 -18.73 11.19 13.36
CA GLU A 134 -19.81 10.80 12.43
C GLU A 134 -19.54 9.42 11.83
N LEU A 135 -18.29 9.13 11.45
CA LEU A 135 -17.87 7.84 10.92
C LEU A 135 -17.94 6.72 11.96
N LEU A 136 -17.58 6.99 13.21
CA LEU A 136 -17.60 6.00 14.28
C LEU A 136 -19.03 5.56 14.62
N VAL A 137 -20.00 6.49 14.57
CA VAL A 137 -21.42 6.18 14.75
C VAL A 137 -21.89 5.23 13.66
N GLU A 138 -21.56 5.50 12.41
CA GLU A 138 -21.96 4.67 11.27
C GLU A 138 -21.26 3.30 11.26
N ALA A 139 -19.98 3.25 11.61
CA ALA A 139 -19.23 1.99 11.75
C ALA A 139 -19.83 1.10 12.84
N ARG A 140 -20.22 1.68 13.99
CA ARG A 140 -20.91 0.93 15.07
C ARG A 140 -22.28 0.41 14.64
N VAL A 141 -23.00 1.15 13.79
CA VAL A 141 -24.28 0.72 13.21
C VAL A 141 -24.07 -0.43 12.21
N GLN A 142 -22.98 -0.41 11.44
CA GLN A 142 -22.64 -1.50 10.51
C GLN A 142 -22.21 -2.79 11.23
N VAL A 143 -21.45 -2.68 12.33
CA VAL A 143 -21.11 -3.82 13.22
C VAL A 143 -22.36 -4.48 13.81
N PHE A 144 -23.45 -3.72 14.01
CA PHE A 144 -24.73 -4.27 14.48
C PHE A 144 -25.58 -4.90 13.36
N ARG A 145 -25.24 -4.66 12.09
CA ARG A 145 -25.97 -5.17 10.92
C ARG A 145 -25.31 -6.39 10.28
N GLU A 146 -24.07 -6.73 10.64
CA GLU A 146 -23.49 -8.04 10.33
C GLU A 146 -23.98 -9.08 11.36
N PRO A 147 -24.88 -10.01 11.00
CA PRO A 147 -25.07 -11.19 11.82
C PRO A 147 -23.78 -12.01 11.78
N LYS A 148 -23.15 -12.07 12.96
CA LYS A 148 -22.13 -13.02 13.42
C LYS A 148 -22.03 -14.31 12.56
N ALA A 149 -21.17 -14.32 11.55
CA ALA A 149 -20.57 -15.55 11.06
C ALA A 149 -19.25 -15.72 11.81
N VAL A 150 -19.30 -16.45 12.91
CA VAL A 150 -18.07 -17.00 13.53
C VAL A 150 -17.50 -17.98 12.51
N PRO A 151 -16.30 -17.79 11.95
CA PRO A 151 -15.56 -18.95 11.48
C PRO A 151 -15.04 -19.62 12.75
N SER A 152 -15.60 -20.77 13.09
CA SER A 152 -15.00 -21.66 14.07
C SER A 152 -13.64 -22.09 13.51
N CYS A 153 -12.60 -21.33 13.82
CA CYS A 153 -11.23 -21.75 13.56
C CYS A 153 -10.90 -22.85 14.56
N LEU A 154 -10.98 -24.11 14.12
CA LEU A 154 -10.09 -25.24 14.45
C LEU A 154 -10.67 -26.50 13.81
N GLU A 155 -10.41 -26.70 12.52
CA GLU A 155 -10.34 -28.05 11.96
C GLU A 155 -8.98 -28.18 11.27
N ILE A 156 -8.09 -28.94 11.91
CA ILE A 156 -6.82 -29.37 11.36
C ILE A 156 -7.12 -30.61 10.50
N PRO A 157 -6.71 -30.67 9.21
CA PRO A 157 -6.95 -31.84 8.39
C PRO A 157 -6.04 -33.01 8.77
N GLY A 158 -6.66 -34.17 9.04
CA GLY A 158 -6.10 -35.48 8.72
C GLY A 158 -5.26 -36.18 9.78
N ALA A 159 -5.87 -37.15 10.47
CA ALA A 159 -5.21 -38.41 10.80
C ALA A 159 -6.18 -39.53 10.41
N GLN A 160 -5.71 -40.46 9.60
CA GLN A 160 -6.45 -41.61 9.12
C GLN A 160 -6.55 -42.64 10.25
N ASP A 161 -7.77 -43.06 10.56
CA ASP A 161 -8.04 -44.10 11.54
C ASP A 161 -7.72 -45.46 10.90
N GLY A 162 -6.49 -45.93 11.11
CA GLY A 162 -6.11 -47.32 10.88
C GLY A 162 -6.53 -48.17 12.07
N GLU A 163 -7.27 -49.23 11.77
CA GLU A 163 -8.00 -50.10 12.69
C GLU A 163 -7.11 -50.76 13.76
N GLU A 164 -7.68 -50.86 14.95
CA GLU A 164 -7.16 -51.50 16.15
C GLU A 164 -7.34 -53.03 16.04
N GLU A 165 -6.26 -53.80 16.12
CA GLU A 165 -6.31 -55.25 16.42
C GLU A 165 -5.46 -55.53 17.67
N THR A 166 -6.22 -55.88 18.71
CA THR A 166 -5.92 -56.41 20.03
C THR A 166 -4.81 -57.47 20.07
N GLY A 167 -4.00 -57.47 21.14
CA GLY A 167 -3.28 -58.68 21.55
C GLY A 167 -2.09 -58.43 22.47
N GLY A 168 -2.29 -58.62 23.77
CA GLY A 168 -1.31 -58.31 24.81
C GLY A 168 -0.08 -59.22 24.88
N GLY A 169 0.83 -58.87 25.81
CA GLY A 169 1.94 -59.72 26.21
C GLY A 169 3.02 -58.96 26.94
N TRP A 170 3.20 -59.28 28.21
CA TRP A 170 4.22 -58.76 29.13
C TRP A 170 5.65 -59.21 28.77
N ILE A 171 6.61 -58.67 29.54
CA ILE A 171 8.07 -58.98 29.67
C ILE A 171 8.89 -57.94 28.88
N GLY A 172 9.56 -56.97 29.49
CA GLY A 172 10.55 -57.09 30.57
C GLY A 172 11.94 -57.19 29.94
N THR A 173 12.87 -56.30 30.34
CA THR A 173 14.36 -56.35 30.26
C THR A 173 14.95 -55.00 29.82
N ASP A 174 15.40 -54.21 30.80
CA ASP A 174 16.62 -53.37 30.70
C ASP A 174 17.84 -54.33 30.75
N PRO A 175 19.11 -53.98 30.41
CA PRO A 175 19.71 -52.67 30.11
C PRO A 175 20.82 -52.70 28.99
N GLY A 176 21.59 -51.62 28.84
CA GLY A 176 22.94 -51.61 28.21
C GLY A 176 23.14 -50.46 27.22
N GLU A 177 23.72 -49.32 27.62
CA GLU A 177 25.18 -49.03 27.56
C GLU A 177 25.78 -49.18 26.15
N ASP A 178 26.23 -48.04 25.57
CA ASP A 178 27.59 -47.83 25.03
C ASP A 178 27.68 -46.84 23.84
N ARG A 179 28.08 -45.62 24.19
CA ARG A 179 29.31 -44.92 23.74
C ARG A 179 29.83 -45.07 22.29
N LEU A 180 30.26 -43.90 21.77
CA LEU A 180 31.24 -43.64 20.69
C LEU A 180 30.65 -43.69 19.26
N GLY A 181 31.00 -42.82 18.32
CA GLY A 181 32.02 -41.79 18.27
C GLY A 181 31.86 -40.99 16.97
N TRP A 182 32.29 -39.73 17.04
CA TRP A 182 32.29 -38.77 15.95
C TRP A 182 33.55 -38.96 15.11
N ALA A 183 33.40 -39.24 13.80
CA ALA A 183 34.44 -39.01 12.81
C ALA A 183 33.80 -38.88 11.42
N GLY A 184 34.11 -37.79 10.73
CA GLY A 184 33.70 -37.52 9.35
C GLY A 184 34.64 -36.52 8.70
N SER A 185 35.85 -36.99 8.39
CA SER A 185 36.72 -36.44 7.33
C SER A 185 36.00 -36.59 5.98
N ARG A 186 36.25 -35.85 4.89
CA ARG A 186 37.47 -35.22 4.37
C ARG A 186 37.02 -34.25 3.27
#